data_AF-A0A971KDT8-F1
#
_entry.id   AF-A0A971KDT8-F1
#
_cell.length_a   1.000
_cell.length_b   1.000
_cell.length_c   1.000
_cell.angle_alpha   90.00
_cell.angle_beta   90.00
_cell.angle_gamma   90.00
#
_symmetry.space_group_name_H-M   'P 1'
#
loop_
_entity.id
_entity.type
_entity.pdbx_description
1 polymer ?
#
loop_
_entity_poly.entity_id
_entity_poly.type
_entity_poly.pdbx_seq_one_letter_code
_entity_poly.pdbx_strand_id
1 'polypeptide(L)'
;MKLQEEAEVEMGLEYQTEVISVDQVEPLRRIYEITLNQLDQTKQDKISRIKELIQNHIVAGTEQQVPSLLGNELGTERNFKLSYLGHYCTEVLPNSGESIDLQLEFLKGFAYGYGKSGILVFSKEGIEKFYIYNKNRGSQFKIASADKAPNKLDRIYVSKDYVFVPYKIGEILKVDLLGSKTGIVRMWKIMSGGINTKTWNSGKWEKEITVRGDKLF
;
A
#
# COMPACT_ATOMS: atom_id res chain seq x y z
N MET A 1 9.52 62.71 -41.07
CA MET A 1 8.07 62.45 -41.15
C MET A 1 7.89 60.97 -40.85
N LYS A 2 7.13 60.64 -39.82
CA LYS A 2 6.82 59.27 -39.36
C LYS A 2 5.93 58.54 -40.38
N LEU A 3 6.05 57.20 -40.40
CA LEU A 3 5.02 56.14 -40.49
C LEU A 3 5.74 54.87 -40.98
N GLN A 4 6.09 53.93 -40.10
CA GLN A 4 5.32 52.73 -39.74
C GLN A 4 4.87 51.90 -40.96
N GLU A 5 5.62 50.83 -41.25
CA GLU A 5 5.13 49.64 -41.93
C GLU A 5 5.47 48.43 -41.05
N GLU A 6 4.41 47.83 -40.53
CA GLU A 6 4.41 46.57 -39.79
C GLU A 6 4.52 45.43 -40.81
N ALA A 7 5.47 44.52 -40.61
CA ALA A 7 5.51 43.24 -41.33
C ALA A 7 5.39 42.11 -40.32
N GLU A 8 4.31 41.35 -40.49
CA GLU A 8 3.88 40.21 -39.71
C GLU A 8 4.95 39.11 -39.65
N VAL A 9 5.23 38.61 -38.45
CA VAL A 9 5.94 37.34 -38.25
C VAL A 9 4.87 36.29 -38.00
N GLU A 10 4.54 35.51 -39.04
CA GLU A 10 3.81 34.26 -38.88
C GLU A 10 4.67 33.28 -38.06
N MET A 11 4.36 33.14 -36.76
CA MET A 11 4.84 32.00 -35.98
C MET A 11 3.98 30.79 -36.30
N GLY A 12 4.48 29.94 -37.20
CA GLY A 12 3.98 28.58 -37.36
C GLY A 12 4.14 27.82 -36.03
N LEU A 13 3.04 27.60 -35.32
CA LEU A 13 2.95 26.64 -34.24
C LEU A 13 3.01 25.23 -34.85
N GLU A 14 4.24 24.72 -35.02
CA GLU A 14 4.43 23.28 -35.14
C GLU A 14 4.03 22.65 -33.80
N TYR A 15 2.80 22.12 -33.75
CA TYR A 15 2.41 21.15 -32.74
C TYR A 15 3.31 19.92 -32.91
N GLN A 16 4.43 19.89 -32.19
CA GLN A 16 5.11 18.65 -31.91
C GLN A 16 4.17 17.82 -31.03
N THR A 17 3.40 16.95 -31.68
CA THR A 17 2.73 15.84 -31.02
C THR A 17 3.84 14.98 -30.43
N GLU A 18 4.13 15.16 -29.14
CA GLU A 18 4.98 14.24 -28.40
C GLU A 18 4.35 12.84 -28.55
N VAL A 19 5.03 11.99 -29.31
CA VAL A 19 4.73 10.57 -29.38
C VAL A 19 5.10 10.02 -28.01
N ILE A 20 4.10 9.93 -27.13
CA ILE A 20 4.24 9.28 -25.82
C ILE A 20 4.74 7.87 -26.09
N SER A 21 5.97 7.58 -25.64
CA SER A 21 6.54 6.24 -25.73
C SER A 21 5.67 5.27 -24.93
N VAL A 22 5.48 4.08 -25.49
CA VAL A 22 4.53 3.05 -25.01
C VAL A 22 4.93 2.44 -23.65
N ASP A 23 5.98 2.94 -23.00
CA ASP A 23 6.45 2.52 -21.67
C ASP A 23 5.93 3.39 -20.50
N GLN A 24 5.09 4.40 -20.76
CA GLN A 24 4.49 5.25 -19.72
C GLN A 24 3.00 4.94 -19.44
N VAL A 25 2.59 3.68 -19.58
CA VAL A 25 1.31 3.24 -19.03
C VAL A 25 1.50 3.07 -17.52
N GLU A 26 1.11 4.12 -16.79
CA GLU A 26 1.36 4.37 -15.36
C GLU A 26 1.39 3.10 -14.46
N PRO A 27 2.47 2.89 -13.68
CA PRO A 27 2.71 1.64 -12.94
C PRO A 27 1.58 1.22 -11.97
N LEU A 28 0.80 2.17 -11.44
CA LEU A 28 -0.38 1.89 -10.60
C LEU A 28 -1.43 1.02 -11.31
N ARG A 29 -1.52 1.10 -12.64
CA ARG A 29 -2.47 0.31 -13.43
C ARG A 29 -2.23 -1.18 -13.27
N ARG A 30 -0.98 -1.63 -13.13
CA ARG A 30 -0.68 -3.05 -12.93
C ARG A 30 -1.13 -3.55 -11.56
N ILE A 31 -0.95 -2.74 -10.51
CA ILE A 31 -1.49 -3.04 -9.18
C ILE A 31 -3.02 -3.17 -9.24
N TYR A 32 -3.71 -2.33 -10.01
CA TYR A 32 -5.16 -2.38 -10.15
C TYR A 32 -5.62 -3.68 -10.81
N GLU A 33 -4.99 -4.08 -11.91
CA GLU A 33 -5.30 -5.35 -12.60
C GLU A 33 -5.15 -6.57 -11.69
N ILE A 34 -4.03 -6.67 -10.98
CA ILE A 34 -3.77 -7.80 -10.08
C ILE A 34 -4.79 -7.83 -8.95
N THR A 35 -5.19 -6.67 -8.45
CA THR A 35 -6.20 -6.54 -7.40
C THR A 35 -7.59 -6.95 -7.92
N LEU A 36 -7.96 -6.53 -9.14
CA LEU A 36 -9.21 -6.96 -9.79
C LEU A 36 -9.26 -8.48 -9.99
N ASN A 37 -8.12 -9.10 -10.32
CA ASN A 37 -8.02 -10.56 -10.45
C ASN A 37 -8.24 -11.31 -9.11
N GLN A 38 -8.18 -10.61 -7.97
CA GLN A 38 -8.49 -11.20 -6.67
C GLN A 38 -9.97 -11.19 -6.31
N LEU A 39 -10.80 -10.46 -7.06
CA LEU A 39 -12.25 -10.47 -6.88
C LEU A 39 -12.84 -11.79 -7.37
N ASP A 40 -14.07 -12.08 -6.97
CA ASP A 40 -14.84 -13.23 -7.44
C ASP A 40 -15.08 -13.16 -8.95
N GLN A 41 -14.29 -13.95 -9.70
CA GLN A 41 -14.31 -13.99 -11.16
C GLN A 41 -15.61 -14.55 -11.74
N THR A 42 -16.52 -15.10 -10.92
CA THR A 42 -17.86 -15.48 -11.39
C THR A 42 -18.78 -14.27 -11.57
N LYS A 43 -18.42 -13.10 -11.03
CA LYS A 43 -19.22 -11.86 -11.06
C LYS A 43 -18.69 -10.86 -12.08
N GLN A 44 -18.65 -11.25 -13.36
CA GLN A 44 -18.07 -10.42 -14.42
C GLN A 44 -18.72 -9.05 -14.56
N ASP A 45 -20.06 -8.93 -14.43
CA ASP A 45 -20.75 -7.64 -14.48
C ASP A 45 -20.26 -6.66 -13.40
N LYS A 46 -20.03 -7.18 -12.19
CA LYS A 46 -19.47 -6.40 -11.08
C LYS A 46 -18.05 -5.93 -11.41
N ILE A 47 -17.21 -6.82 -11.93
CA ILE A 47 -15.83 -6.50 -12.30
C ILE A 47 -15.80 -5.44 -13.42
N SER A 48 -16.65 -5.58 -14.45
CA SER A 48 -16.77 -4.60 -15.53
C SER A 48 -17.16 -3.22 -15.01
N ARG A 49 -18.12 -3.15 -14.08
CA ARG A 49 -18.49 -1.90 -13.41
C ARG A 49 -17.35 -1.29 -12.61
N ILE A 50 -16.57 -2.10 -11.90
CA ILE A 50 -15.41 -1.60 -11.14
C ILE A 50 -14.35 -1.07 -12.10
N LYS A 51 -14.08 -1.75 -13.21
CA LYS A 51 -13.16 -1.26 -14.26
C LYS A 51 -13.59 0.09 -14.81
N GLU A 52 -14.88 0.26 -15.09
CA GLU A 52 -15.44 1.54 -15.53
C GLU A 52 -15.24 2.64 -14.49
N LEU A 53 -15.50 2.35 -13.20
CA LEU A 53 -15.26 3.31 -12.11
C LEU A 53 -13.79 3.71 -12.00
N ILE A 54 -12.86 2.76 -12.15
CA ILE A 54 -11.42 3.03 -12.17
C ILE A 54 -11.08 3.98 -13.33
N GLN A 55 -11.58 3.69 -14.53
CA GLN A 55 -11.35 4.54 -15.70
C GLN A 55 -11.91 5.95 -15.49
N ASN A 56 -13.09 6.07 -14.89
CA ASN A 56 -13.70 7.37 -14.56
C ASN A 56 -12.83 8.16 -13.57
N HIS A 57 -12.25 7.50 -12.56
CA HIS A 57 -11.32 8.16 -11.63
C HIS A 57 -10.05 8.65 -12.33
N ILE A 58 -9.49 7.86 -13.24
CA ILE A 58 -8.31 8.24 -14.03
C ILE A 58 -8.62 9.46 -14.91
N VAL A 59 -9.71 9.42 -15.69
CA VAL A 59 -10.11 10.52 -16.58
C VAL A 59 -10.44 11.80 -15.80
N ALA A 60 -11.01 11.67 -14.61
CA ALA A 60 -11.35 12.80 -13.75
C ALA A 60 -10.16 13.34 -12.92
N GLY A 61 -8.95 12.78 -13.04
CA GLY A 61 -7.79 13.20 -12.24
C GLY A 61 -7.94 12.89 -10.74
N THR A 62 -8.71 11.86 -10.40
CA THR A 62 -8.99 11.41 -9.02
C THR A 62 -8.49 9.99 -8.76
N GLU A 63 -7.47 9.55 -9.51
CA GLU A 63 -6.89 8.21 -9.44
C GLU A 63 -6.46 7.79 -8.02
N GLN A 64 -6.06 8.74 -7.18
CA GLN A 64 -5.75 8.52 -5.76
C GLN A 64 -6.90 7.87 -4.95
N GLN A 65 -8.13 7.89 -5.47
CA GLN A 65 -9.30 7.24 -4.85
C GLN A 65 -9.44 5.76 -5.23
N VAL A 66 -8.81 5.33 -6.33
CA VAL A 66 -8.90 3.95 -6.85
C VAL A 66 -8.45 2.89 -5.83
N PRO A 67 -7.34 3.07 -5.08
CA PRO A 67 -6.96 2.08 -4.08
C PRO A 67 -8.05 1.89 -3.02
N SER A 68 -8.71 2.96 -2.58
CA SER A 68 -9.82 2.87 -1.61
C SER A 68 -11.06 2.18 -2.18
N LEU A 69 -11.39 2.44 -3.45
CA LEU A 69 -12.46 1.71 -4.16
C LEU A 69 -12.15 0.20 -4.17
N LEU A 70 -10.97 -0.18 -4.64
CA LEU A 70 -10.54 -1.58 -4.71
C LEU A 70 -10.48 -2.24 -3.33
N GLY A 71 -9.99 -1.51 -2.32
CA GLY A 71 -9.95 -1.95 -0.94
C GLY A 71 -11.33 -2.26 -0.40
N ASN A 72 -12.32 -1.41 -0.67
CA ASN A 72 -13.70 -1.63 -0.24
C ASN A 72 -14.33 -2.84 -0.91
N GLU A 73 -14.13 -3.01 -2.21
CA GLU A 73 -14.68 -4.15 -2.97
C GLU A 73 -14.10 -5.47 -2.48
N LEU A 74 -12.78 -5.55 -2.33
CA LEU A 74 -12.13 -6.77 -1.86
C LEU A 74 -12.43 -7.01 -0.37
N GLY A 75 -12.48 -5.95 0.43
CA GLY A 75 -12.88 -6.00 1.83
C GLY A 75 -14.28 -6.58 2.01
N THR A 76 -15.25 -6.14 1.20
CA THR A 76 -16.62 -6.64 1.22
C THR A 76 -16.67 -8.15 0.92
N GLU A 77 -15.99 -8.62 -0.12
CA GLU A 77 -15.96 -10.05 -0.48
C GLU A 77 -15.26 -10.93 0.56
N ARG A 78 -14.33 -10.35 1.32
CA ARG A 78 -13.52 -11.07 2.30
C ARG A 78 -13.97 -10.81 3.73
N ASN A 79 -15.11 -10.15 3.92
CA ASN A 79 -15.68 -9.76 5.22
C ASN A 79 -14.70 -8.96 6.09
N PHE A 80 -13.89 -8.10 5.45
CA PHE A 80 -12.92 -7.21 6.08
C PHE A 80 -11.96 -7.93 7.04
N LYS A 81 -11.65 -9.20 6.77
CA LYS A 81 -10.72 -9.99 7.59
C LYS A 81 -9.30 -9.46 7.40
N LEU A 82 -8.68 -9.00 8.49
CA LEU A 82 -7.27 -8.57 8.52
C LEU A 82 -6.32 -9.63 7.99
N SER A 83 -6.68 -10.90 8.18
CA SER A 83 -5.82 -12.00 7.80
C SER A 83 -5.69 -12.16 6.28
N TYR A 84 -6.74 -11.78 5.55
CA TYR A 84 -6.68 -11.68 4.09
C TYR A 84 -5.94 -10.41 3.65
N LEU A 85 -6.08 -9.28 4.36
CA LEU A 85 -5.28 -8.07 4.09
C LEU A 85 -3.77 -8.35 4.23
N GLY A 86 -3.38 -9.14 5.23
CA GLY A 86 -1.99 -9.57 5.41
C GLY A 86 -1.50 -10.45 4.26
N HIS A 87 -2.28 -11.45 3.86
CA HIS A 87 -1.98 -12.30 2.70
C HIS A 87 -1.85 -11.48 1.41
N TYR A 88 -2.76 -10.51 1.18
CA TYR A 88 -2.68 -9.62 0.04
C TYR A 88 -1.33 -8.87 -0.01
N CYS A 89 -0.82 -8.41 1.13
CA CYS A 89 0.46 -7.71 1.20
C CYS A 89 1.68 -8.59 0.87
N THR A 90 1.65 -9.90 1.16
CA THR A 90 2.81 -10.78 0.95
C THR A 90 2.74 -11.59 -0.34
N GLU A 91 1.55 -11.97 -0.79
CA GLU A 91 1.39 -12.92 -1.91
C GLU A 91 0.81 -12.28 -3.17
N VAL A 92 0.07 -11.16 -3.04
CA VAL A 92 -0.63 -10.54 -4.17
C VAL A 92 0.06 -9.27 -4.62
N LEU A 93 0.21 -8.31 -3.71
CA LEU A 93 0.75 -6.98 -4.00
C LEU A 93 2.16 -7.04 -4.63
N PRO A 94 3.10 -7.91 -4.19
CA PRO A 94 4.42 -7.99 -4.81
C PRO A 94 4.39 -8.44 -6.28
N ASN A 95 3.34 -9.14 -6.73
CA ASN A 95 3.23 -9.57 -8.13
C ASN A 95 2.99 -8.40 -9.10
N SER A 96 2.74 -7.20 -8.57
CA SER A 96 2.70 -5.98 -9.37
C SER A 96 4.04 -5.62 -9.97
N GLY A 97 5.16 -6.08 -9.38
CA GLY A 97 6.50 -5.69 -9.81
C GLY A 97 6.88 -4.25 -9.42
N GLU A 98 6.00 -3.54 -8.72
CA GLU A 98 6.19 -2.13 -8.38
C GLU A 98 7.20 -1.91 -7.27
N SER A 99 7.76 -0.71 -7.21
CA SER A 99 8.63 -0.31 -6.10
C SER A 99 7.88 -0.37 -4.76
N ILE A 100 8.62 -0.60 -3.66
CA ILE A 100 8.00 -0.62 -2.33
C ILE A 100 7.28 0.70 -2.02
N ASP A 101 7.81 1.84 -2.45
CA ASP A 101 7.18 3.14 -2.18
C ASP A 101 5.82 3.25 -2.87
N LEU A 102 5.70 2.79 -4.12
CA LEU A 102 4.41 2.73 -4.83
C LEU A 102 3.44 1.74 -4.18
N GLN A 103 3.93 0.57 -3.76
CA GLN A 103 3.13 -0.41 -3.02
C GLN A 103 2.61 0.16 -1.70
N LEU A 104 3.44 0.89 -0.94
CA LEU A 104 3.06 1.52 0.32
C LEU A 104 2.03 2.64 0.11
N GLU A 105 2.20 3.46 -0.92
CA GLU A 105 1.23 4.50 -1.30
C GLU A 105 -0.11 3.91 -1.74
N PHE A 106 -0.09 2.82 -2.51
CA PHE A 106 -1.31 2.07 -2.82
C PHE A 106 -1.98 1.54 -1.56
N LEU A 107 -1.21 0.89 -0.66
CA LEU A 107 -1.71 0.33 0.60
C LEU A 107 -2.36 1.37 1.51
N LYS A 108 -1.91 2.63 1.46
CA LYS A 108 -2.52 3.74 2.21
C LYS A 108 -4.00 3.89 1.88
N GLY A 109 -4.32 4.03 0.59
CA GLY A 109 -5.72 4.14 0.15
C GLY A 109 -6.46 2.81 0.27
N PHE A 110 -5.80 1.70 -0.06
CA PHE A 110 -6.39 0.37 -0.04
C PHE A 110 -6.83 -0.08 1.36
N ALA A 111 -5.95 0.02 2.35
CA ALA A 111 -6.27 -0.38 3.73
C ALA A 111 -7.41 0.47 4.32
N TYR A 112 -7.49 1.75 3.93
CA TYR A 112 -8.62 2.60 4.30
C TYR A 112 -9.93 2.11 3.71
N GLY A 113 -9.96 1.78 2.41
CA GLY A 113 -11.11 1.18 1.75
C GLY A 113 -11.52 -0.17 2.34
N TYR A 114 -10.54 -0.99 2.72
CA TYR A 114 -10.70 -2.35 3.26
C TYR A 114 -11.30 -2.39 4.70
N GLY A 115 -12.11 -1.41 5.10
CA GLY A 115 -12.69 -1.37 6.45
C GLY A 115 -11.90 -0.50 7.41
N LYS A 116 -11.30 0.57 6.87
CA LYS A 116 -10.54 1.59 7.59
C LYS A 116 -9.35 1.02 8.37
N SER A 117 -8.78 -0.09 7.91
CA SER A 117 -7.66 -0.75 8.57
C SER A 117 -6.35 0.02 8.37
N GLY A 118 -5.34 -0.29 9.17
CA GLY A 118 -3.97 0.15 8.95
C GLY A 118 -3.03 -1.03 8.80
N ILE A 119 -1.82 -0.76 8.33
CA ILE A 119 -0.78 -1.78 8.16
C ILE A 119 0.52 -1.24 8.73
N LEU A 120 1.16 -2.01 9.60
CA LEU A 120 2.53 -1.78 10.00
C LEU A 120 3.43 -2.58 9.08
N VAL A 121 4.41 -1.93 8.47
CA VAL A 121 5.42 -2.56 7.62
C VAL A 121 6.79 -2.27 8.22
N PHE A 122 7.69 -3.24 8.22
CA PHE A 122 9.10 -2.95 8.48
C PHE A 122 10.03 -3.85 7.68
N SER A 123 11.21 -3.33 7.33
CA SER A 123 12.26 -4.08 6.65
C SER A 123 12.81 -5.17 7.57
N LYS A 124 13.07 -6.34 7.00
CA LYS A 124 13.78 -7.43 7.69
C LYS A 124 15.28 -7.14 7.76
N GLU A 125 15.79 -6.38 6.79
CA GLU A 125 17.16 -5.90 6.83
C GLU A 125 17.40 -5.08 8.10
N GLY A 126 18.50 -5.37 8.81
CA GLY A 126 18.84 -4.71 10.07
C GLY A 126 18.12 -5.25 11.32
N ILE A 127 17.27 -6.28 11.20
CA ILE A 127 16.57 -6.88 12.35
C ILE A 127 17.11 -8.28 12.64
N GLU A 128 17.58 -8.51 13.87
CA GLU A 128 17.97 -9.83 14.35
C GLU A 128 16.75 -10.62 14.85
N LYS A 129 15.89 -9.96 15.65
CA LYS A 129 14.68 -10.54 16.23
C LYS A 129 13.61 -9.47 16.36
N PHE A 130 12.35 -9.90 16.29
CA PHE A 130 11.22 -9.04 16.58
C PHE A 130 10.10 -9.81 17.27
N TYR A 131 9.35 -9.10 18.11
CA TYR A 131 8.19 -9.61 18.81
C TYR A 131 7.05 -8.61 18.74
N ILE A 132 5.82 -9.08 18.53
CA ILE A 132 4.66 -8.21 18.35
C ILE A 132 3.53 -8.73 19.22
N TYR A 133 2.94 -7.80 19.96
CA TYR A 133 1.91 -8.07 20.95
C TYR A 133 0.74 -7.10 20.82
N ASN A 134 -0.36 -7.47 21.47
CA ASN A 134 -1.40 -6.51 21.80
C ASN A 134 -0.90 -5.49 22.85
N LYS A 135 -1.73 -4.46 23.12
CA LYS A 135 -1.48 -3.40 24.11
C LYS A 135 -0.94 -3.92 25.46
N ASN A 136 -1.44 -5.05 25.93
CA ASN A 136 -1.17 -5.59 27.27
C ASN A 136 -0.04 -6.63 27.29
N ARG A 137 0.69 -6.82 26.16
CA ARG A 137 1.86 -7.72 26.07
C ARG A 137 1.59 -9.18 26.46
N GLY A 138 0.38 -9.68 26.18
CA GLY A 138 0.03 -11.09 26.40
C GLY A 138 0.83 -12.04 25.49
N SER A 139 0.18 -13.08 24.96
CA SER A 139 0.84 -13.96 23.98
C SER A 139 1.29 -13.16 22.74
N GLN A 140 2.50 -13.43 22.29
CA GLN A 140 3.00 -12.90 21.01
C GLN A 140 2.05 -13.32 19.88
N PHE A 141 1.81 -12.41 18.95
CA PHE A 141 1.14 -12.75 17.71
C PHE A 141 1.94 -13.75 16.90
N LYS A 142 1.22 -14.64 16.21
CA LYS A 142 1.84 -15.69 15.42
C LYS A 142 2.14 -15.19 14.01
N ILE A 143 3.22 -15.71 13.46
CA ILE A 143 3.55 -15.60 12.04
C ILE A 143 2.58 -16.50 11.27
N ALA A 144 1.88 -15.91 10.31
CA ALA A 144 1.01 -16.63 9.40
C ALA A 144 1.83 -17.65 8.61
N SER A 145 1.38 -18.89 8.56
CA SER A 145 1.97 -19.88 7.67
C SER A 145 1.53 -19.60 6.23
N ALA A 146 2.49 -19.56 5.29
CA ALA A 146 2.21 -19.36 3.87
C ALA A 146 1.24 -20.42 3.30
N ASP A 147 1.32 -21.66 3.81
CA ASP A 147 0.58 -22.82 3.27
C ASP A 147 -0.78 -23.07 3.94
N LYS A 148 -1.22 -22.21 4.87
CA LYS A 148 -2.44 -22.46 5.66
C LYS A 148 -3.44 -21.33 5.51
N ALA A 149 -4.72 -21.71 5.51
CA ALA A 149 -5.81 -20.75 5.60
C ALA A 149 -5.61 -19.85 6.84
N PRO A 150 -5.71 -18.51 6.70
CA PRO A 150 -5.33 -17.61 7.77
C PRO A 150 -6.15 -17.79 9.05
N ASN A 151 -5.48 -18.00 10.20
CA ASN A 151 -6.13 -18.10 11.51
C ASN A 151 -6.38 -16.71 12.12
N LYS A 152 -7.36 -16.57 13.03
CA LYS A 152 -7.64 -15.33 13.77
C LYS A 152 -6.44 -14.81 14.57
N LEU A 153 -5.48 -15.67 14.93
CA LEU A 153 -4.27 -15.31 15.67
C LEU A 153 -3.08 -14.97 14.76
N ASP A 154 -3.19 -15.23 13.46
CA ASP A 154 -2.15 -14.95 12.49
C ASP A 154 -2.23 -13.46 12.13
N ARG A 155 -1.26 -12.70 12.63
CA ARG A 155 -1.23 -11.23 12.48
C ARG A 155 0.08 -10.73 11.91
N ILE A 156 1.08 -11.59 11.77
CA ILE A 156 2.40 -11.25 11.26
C ILE A 156 2.59 -11.99 9.93
N TYR A 157 2.79 -11.25 8.86
CA TYR A 157 2.94 -11.75 7.50
C TYR A 157 4.35 -11.39 7.02
N VAL A 158 5.15 -12.37 6.65
CA VAL A 158 6.57 -12.18 6.38
C VAL A 158 6.84 -12.46 4.91
N SER A 159 7.28 -11.45 4.16
CA SER A 159 7.79 -11.63 2.80
C SER A 159 9.32 -11.78 2.81
N LYS A 160 9.93 -11.80 1.61
CA LYS A 160 11.38 -11.86 1.46
C LYS A 160 12.08 -10.75 2.23
N ASP A 161 11.63 -9.51 2.06
CA ASP A 161 12.33 -8.32 2.53
C ASP A 161 11.58 -7.55 3.63
N TYR A 162 10.28 -7.81 3.82
CA TYR A 162 9.43 -7.04 4.71
C TYR A 162 8.59 -7.92 5.64
N VAL A 163 8.14 -7.31 6.73
CA VAL A 163 7.11 -7.86 7.62
C VAL A 163 5.91 -6.92 7.59
N PHE A 164 4.73 -7.48 7.42
CA PHE A 164 3.45 -6.79 7.39
C PHE A 164 2.59 -7.23 8.57
N VAL A 165 1.98 -6.26 9.25
CA VAL A 165 1.09 -6.49 10.39
C VAL A 165 -0.14 -5.62 10.21
N PRO A 166 -1.22 -6.17 9.63
CA PRO A 166 -2.51 -5.48 9.55
C PRO A 166 -3.09 -5.23 10.94
N TYR A 167 -3.71 -4.09 11.16
CA TYR A 167 -4.34 -3.70 12.42
C TYR A 167 -5.63 -2.91 12.21
N LYS A 168 -6.51 -2.94 13.22
CA LYS A 168 -7.77 -2.20 13.22
C LYS A 168 -7.58 -0.75 13.68
N ILE A 169 -8.52 0.12 13.31
CA ILE A 169 -8.70 1.43 13.96
C ILE A 169 -8.71 1.29 15.48
N GLY A 170 -8.00 2.17 16.16
CA GLY A 170 -7.90 2.21 17.61
C GLY A 170 -7.10 1.08 18.25
N GLU A 171 -6.64 0.09 17.47
CA GLU A 171 -5.81 -1.00 17.99
C GLU A 171 -4.44 -0.46 18.41
N ILE A 172 -3.92 -0.94 19.54
CA ILE A 172 -2.57 -0.60 20.00
C ILE A 172 -1.73 -1.87 19.97
N LEU A 173 -0.62 -1.80 19.23
CA LEU A 173 0.39 -2.83 19.14
C LEU A 173 1.64 -2.43 19.92
N LYS A 174 2.27 -3.42 20.54
CA LYS A 174 3.62 -3.30 21.10
C LYS A 174 4.57 -4.12 20.24
N VAL A 175 5.62 -3.48 19.75
CA VAL A 175 6.61 -4.07 18.85
C VAL A 175 7.97 -3.94 19.52
N ASP A 176 8.59 -5.08 19.82
CA ASP A 176 9.96 -5.13 20.31
C ASP A 176 10.86 -5.50 19.14
N LEU A 177 11.87 -4.68 18.88
CA LEU A 177 12.84 -4.88 17.81
C LEU A 177 14.26 -4.97 18.39
N LEU A 178 14.99 -6.00 17.96
CA LEU A 178 16.41 -6.16 18.19
C LEU A 178 17.17 -5.87 16.89
N GLY A 179 17.93 -4.77 16.88
CA GLY A 179 18.76 -4.36 15.76
C GLY A 179 19.98 -5.26 15.58
N SER A 180 20.30 -5.57 14.32
CA SER A 180 21.49 -6.34 13.95
C SER A 180 22.69 -5.41 13.72
N LYS A 181 23.89 -6.00 13.61
CA LYS A 181 25.13 -5.24 13.35
C LYS A 181 25.19 -4.60 11.95
N THR A 182 24.29 -4.97 11.02
CA THR A 182 24.37 -4.61 9.60
C THR A 182 23.00 -4.26 9.04
N GLY A 183 22.93 -3.28 8.14
CA GLY A 183 21.68 -2.89 7.47
C GLY A 183 20.86 -1.87 8.25
N ILE A 184 19.90 -1.25 7.58
CA ILE A 184 19.08 -0.16 8.13
C ILE A 184 17.66 -0.67 8.33
N VAL A 185 17.12 -0.49 9.53
CA VAL A 185 15.72 -0.83 9.81
C VAL A 185 14.85 0.35 9.41
N ARG A 186 13.92 0.12 8.48
CA ARG A 186 12.86 1.06 8.11
C ARG A 186 11.52 0.51 8.55
N MET A 187 10.70 1.34 9.16
CA MET A 187 9.35 1.00 9.60
C MET A 187 8.36 2.04 9.10
N TRP A 188 7.28 1.58 8.50
CA TRP A 188 6.18 2.39 8.01
C TRP A 188 4.90 2.00 8.74
N LYS A 189 4.25 2.99 9.33
CA LYS A 189 2.91 2.86 9.88
C LYS A 189 1.95 3.51 8.89
N ILE A 190 1.26 2.67 8.12
CA ILE A 190 0.29 3.07 7.10
C ILE A 190 -1.08 3.24 7.76
N MET A 191 -1.71 4.38 7.53
CA MET A 191 -3.02 4.76 8.04
C MET A 191 -3.80 5.54 6.99
N SER A 192 -5.09 5.77 7.23
CA SER A 192 -5.93 6.58 6.35
C SER A 192 -5.44 8.02 6.19
N GLY A 193 -4.86 8.59 7.24
CA GLY A 193 -4.35 9.97 7.22
C GLY A 193 -2.93 10.12 6.65
N GLY A 194 -2.23 9.02 6.34
CA GLY A 194 -0.84 9.09 5.87
C GLY A 194 0.02 7.90 6.27
N ILE A 195 1.30 7.99 5.91
CA ILE A 195 2.33 7.02 6.24
C ILE A 195 3.32 7.68 7.19
N ASN A 196 3.48 7.13 8.39
CA ASN A 196 4.51 7.57 9.33
C ASN A 196 5.73 6.64 9.24
N THR A 197 6.89 7.22 8.95
CA THR A 197 8.13 6.45 8.77
C THR A 197 9.07 6.66 9.96
N LYS A 198 9.73 5.58 10.37
CA LYS A 198 10.87 5.62 11.30
C LYS A 198 12.03 4.81 10.73
N THR A 199 13.23 5.27 10.99
CA THR A 199 14.46 4.62 10.52
C THR A 199 15.46 4.53 11.66
N TRP A 200 16.11 3.37 11.77
CA TRP A 200 17.21 3.14 12.71
C TRP A 200 18.41 2.59 11.96
N ASN A 201 19.57 3.19 12.21
CA ASN A 201 20.83 2.76 11.63
C ASN A 201 21.23 1.37 12.14
N SER A 202 22.20 0.77 11.44
CA SER A 202 22.83 -0.48 11.87
C SER A 202 23.43 -0.35 13.27
N GLY A 203 23.45 -1.45 14.02
CA GLY A 203 24.01 -1.51 15.35
C GLY A 203 23.19 -2.40 16.29
N LYS A 204 23.83 -2.85 17.37
CA LYS A 204 23.13 -3.59 18.41
C LYS A 204 22.32 -2.63 19.27
N TRP A 205 21.01 -2.68 19.14
CA TRP A 205 20.08 -1.90 19.96
C TRP A 205 18.79 -2.67 20.18
N GLU A 206 18.07 -2.31 21.23
CA GLU A 206 16.73 -2.80 21.51
C GLU A 206 15.76 -1.62 21.56
N LYS A 207 14.60 -1.76 20.91
CA LYS A 207 13.56 -0.73 20.88
C LYS A 207 12.19 -1.35 21.14
N GLU A 208 11.50 -0.81 22.14
CA GLU A 208 10.04 -0.94 22.26
C GLU A 208 9.39 0.19 21.46
N ILE A 209 8.47 -0.18 20.57
CA ILE A 209 7.68 0.74 19.75
C ILE A 209 6.21 0.49 20.03
N THR A 210 5.50 1.56 20.38
CA THR A 210 4.03 1.52 20.49
C THR A 210 3.41 2.05 19.21
N VAL A 211 2.70 1.19 18.49
CA VAL A 211 1.94 1.57 17.30
C VAL A 211 0.48 1.72 17.69
N ARG A 212 -0.08 2.92 17.49
CA ARG A 212 -1.48 3.23 17.80
C ARG A 212 -2.24 3.41 16.50
N GLY A 213 -3.22 2.59 16.17
CA GLY A 213 -4.13 2.88 15.07
C GLY A 213 -4.83 4.22 15.30
N ASP A 214 -5.23 4.88 14.21
CA ASP A 214 -5.99 6.12 14.31
C ASP A 214 -7.26 5.90 15.15
N LYS A 215 -7.66 6.92 15.90
CA LYS A 215 -8.98 6.97 16.53
C LYS A 215 -9.89 7.70 15.55
N LEU A 216 -11.07 7.13 15.28
CA LEU A 216 -12.14 7.93 14.70
C LEU A 216 -12.50 8.98 15.76
N PHE A 217 -12.24 10.24 15.45
CA PHE A 217 -12.77 11.37 16.22
C PHE A 217 -14.19 11.65 15.75
#